data_AF-A0A0B7N8E6-F1
#
_entry.id   AF-A0A0B7N8E6-F1
#
_cell.length_a   1.000
_cell.length_b   1.000
_cell.length_c   1.000
_cell.angle_alpha   90.00
_cell.angle_beta   90.00
_cell.angle_gamma   90.00
#
_symmetry.space_group_name_H-M   'P 1'
#
loop_
_entity.id
_entity.type
_entity.pdbx_description
1 polymer ?
#
loop_
_entity_poly.entity_id
_entity_poly.type
_entity_poly.pdbx_seq_one_letter_code
_entity_poly.pdbx_strand_id
1 'polypeptide(L)'
;LSMNTLTDEQMDGLNRLVEQFSALQESIPTQFENIAESLQQTNLKIDSLEEKTLSQVASHINQAKQQTAHQMKLIDTEIKNIQKEFTMLKADRISRSPVPQVSTPTKVRNPVTFFGKRDQCSAFFTQLALVFSVNATSFPDDKSKVIYAITNMGGIAL
;
A
#
# COMPACT_ATOMS: atom_id res chain seq x y z
N LEU A 1 -60.34 -76.90 9.76
CA LEU A 1 -59.85 -75.52 9.97
C LEU A 1 -58.44 -75.64 10.54
N SER A 2 -57.42 -75.52 9.69
CA SER A 2 -56.02 -75.60 10.12
C SER A 2 -55.71 -74.35 10.94
N MET A 3 -55.41 -74.52 12.22
CA MET A 3 -54.87 -73.45 13.05
C MET A 3 -53.45 -73.16 12.56
N ASN A 4 -53.26 -72.06 11.83
CA ASN A 4 -51.94 -71.51 11.53
C ASN A 4 -51.27 -71.16 12.87
N THR A 5 -50.42 -72.06 13.34
CA THR A 5 -49.56 -71.84 14.50
C THR A 5 -48.16 -71.54 13.97
N LEU A 6 -47.60 -70.39 14.36
CA LEU A 6 -46.22 -70.02 14.05
C LEU A 6 -45.29 -71.08 14.63
N THR A 7 -44.24 -71.45 13.90
CA THR A 7 -43.20 -72.34 14.43
C THR A 7 -42.38 -71.61 15.50
N ASP A 8 -41.73 -72.35 16.39
CA ASP A 8 -40.92 -71.75 17.48
C ASP A 8 -39.83 -70.80 16.95
N GLU A 9 -39.20 -71.13 15.81
CA GLU A 9 -38.23 -70.25 15.15
C GLU A 9 -38.86 -68.94 14.65
N GLN A 10 -40.10 -68.99 14.14
CA GLN A 10 -40.83 -67.79 13.72
C GLN A 10 -41.22 -66.93 14.92
N MET A 11 -41.59 -67.56 16.04
CA MET A 11 -41.91 -66.88 17.30
C MET A 11 -40.68 -66.19 17.89
N ASP A 12 -39.52 -66.87 17.89
CA ASP A 12 -38.25 -66.32 18.42
C ASP A 12 -37.73 -65.17 17.54
N GLY A 13 -37.86 -65.30 16.21
CA GLY A 13 -37.56 -64.22 15.28
C GLY A 13 -38.46 -62.99 15.48
N LEU A 14 -39.74 -63.19 15.77
CA LEU A 14 -40.67 -62.10 16.05
C LEU A 14 -40.33 -61.40 17.37
N ASN A 15 -40.00 -62.16 18.42
CA ASN A 15 -39.61 -61.59 19.71
C ASN A 15 -38.34 -60.74 19.60
N ARG A 16 -37.32 -61.21 18.89
CA ARG A 16 -36.11 -60.41 18.63
C ARG A 16 -36.41 -59.11 17.88
N LEU A 17 -37.33 -59.16 16.90
CA LEU A 17 -37.72 -57.97 16.16
C LEU A 17 -38.43 -56.95 17.08
N VAL A 18 -39.32 -57.43 17.96
CA VAL A 18 -40.03 -56.59 18.94
C VAL A 18 -39.07 -55.98 19.96
N GLU A 19 -38.09 -56.74 20.43
CA GLU A 19 -37.04 -56.25 21.35
C GLU A 19 -36.20 -55.16 20.68
N GLN A 20 -35.75 -55.37 19.44
CA GLN A 20 -35.01 -54.36 18.68
C GLN A 20 -35.84 -53.11 18.43
N PHE A 21 -37.11 -53.26 18.08
CA PHE A 21 -38.00 -52.12 17.86
C PHE A 21 -38.25 -51.34 19.15
N SER A 22 -38.41 -52.03 20.28
CA SER A 22 -38.60 -51.41 21.60
C SER A 22 -37.34 -50.65 22.03
N ALA A 23 -36.16 -51.25 21.87
CA ALA A 23 -34.89 -50.59 22.14
C ALA A 23 -34.68 -49.36 21.25
N LEU A 24 -35.06 -49.46 19.97
CA LEU A 24 -34.99 -48.34 19.04
C LEU A 24 -35.96 -47.22 19.45
N GLN A 25 -37.21 -47.57 19.76
CA GLN A 25 -38.24 -46.64 20.22
C GLN A 25 -37.84 -45.90 21.50
N GLU A 26 -37.13 -46.57 22.40
CA GLU A 26 -36.62 -45.96 23.65
C GLU A 26 -35.39 -45.08 23.38
N SER A 27 -34.51 -45.45 22.44
CA SER A 27 -33.28 -44.71 22.16
C SER A 27 -33.48 -43.44 21.31
N ILE A 28 -34.44 -43.43 20.38
CA ILE A 28 -34.65 -42.33 19.43
C ILE A 28 -34.97 -40.99 20.13
N PRO A 29 -35.90 -40.92 21.11
CA PRO A 29 -36.20 -39.68 21.81
C PRO A 29 -34.96 -39.07 22.48
N THR A 30 -34.19 -39.90 23.18
CA THR A 30 -32.96 -39.48 23.86
C THR A 30 -31.91 -38.98 22.87
N GLN A 31 -31.78 -39.62 21.71
CA GLN A 31 -30.89 -39.14 20.65
C GLN A 31 -31.32 -37.77 20.10
N PHE A 32 -32.62 -37.55 19.87
CA PHE A 32 -33.12 -36.25 19.45
C PHE A 32 -32.91 -35.16 20.49
N GLU A 33 -33.09 -35.48 21.77
CA GLU A 33 -32.85 -34.54 22.88
C GLU A 33 -31.37 -34.15 22.96
N ASN A 34 -30.45 -35.12 22.86
CA ASN A 34 -29.01 -34.85 22.81
C ASN A 34 -28.61 -33.96 21.60
N ILE A 35 -29.24 -34.17 20.44
CA ILE A 35 -29.01 -33.34 19.25
C ILE A 35 -29.53 -31.92 19.50
N ALA A 36 -30.73 -31.78 20.08
CA ALA A 36 -31.32 -30.49 20.40
C ALA A 36 -30.44 -29.70 21.39
N GLU A 37 -29.95 -30.34 22.44
CA GLU A 37 -29.01 -29.73 23.40
C GLU A 37 -27.71 -29.31 22.72
N SER A 38 -27.15 -30.17 21.86
CA SER A 38 -25.91 -29.88 21.14
C SER A 38 -26.07 -28.68 20.19
N LEU A 39 -27.22 -28.58 19.51
CA LEU A 39 -27.56 -27.44 18.67
C LEU A 39 -27.74 -26.16 19.49
N GLN A 40 -28.41 -26.24 20.64
CA GLN A 40 -28.57 -25.11 21.55
C GLN A 40 -27.23 -24.59 22.07
N GLN A 41 -26.33 -25.49 22.50
CA GLN A 41 -24.98 -25.12 22.92
C GLN A 41 -24.16 -24.50 21.78
N THR A 42 -24.34 -24.99 20.55
CA THR A 42 -23.68 -24.44 19.37
C THR A 42 -24.16 -23.03 19.09
N ASN A 43 -25.47 -22.77 19.15
CA ASN A 43 -26.03 -21.43 18.99
C ASN A 43 -25.48 -20.46 20.04
N LEU A 44 -25.45 -20.85 21.32
CA LEU A 44 -24.88 -19.99 22.37
C LEU A 44 -23.39 -19.65 22.14
N LYS A 45 -22.61 -20.60 21.60
CA LYS A 45 -21.20 -20.36 21.23
C LYS A 45 -21.08 -19.40 20.05
N ILE A 46 -21.99 -19.50 19.07
CA ILE A 46 -22.04 -18.57 17.93
C ILE A 46 -22.34 -17.16 18.44
N ASP A 47 -23.40 -16.97 19.24
CA ASP A 47 -23.77 -15.67 19.79
C ASP A 47 -22.62 -15.03 20.59
N SER A 48 -21.96 -15.83 21.43
CA SER A 48 -20.80 -15.36 22.22
C SER A 48 -19.61 -15.00 21.34
N LEU A 49 -19.36 -15.77 20.27
CA LEU A 49 -18.28 -15.48 19.33
C LEU A 49 -18.58 -14.22 18.52
N GLU A 50 -19.82 -14.02 18.10
CA GLU A 50 -20.27 -12.82 17.39
C GLU A 50 -20.09 -11.58 18.26
N GLU A 51 -20.56 -11.60 19.50
CA GLU A 51 -20.41 -10.47 20.44
C GLU A 51 -18.93 -10.14 20.70
N LYS A 52 -18.11 -11.17 20.97
CA LYS A 52 -16.67 -10.99 21.21
C LYS A 52 -15.97 -10.42 19.98
N THR A 53 -16.30 -10.92 18.79
CA THR A 53 -15.68 -10.47 17.53
C THR A 53 -16.08 -9.02 17.23
N LEU A 54 -17.35 -8.66 17.40
CA LEU A 54 -17.83 -7.29 17.21
C LEU A 54 -17.15 -6.32 18.19
N SER A 55 -17.03 -6.71 19.46
CA SER A 55 -16.36 -5.92 20.49
C SER A 55 -14.86 -5.72 20.18
N GLN A 56 -14.16 -6.77 19.77
CA GLN A 56 -12.75 -6.68 19.40
C GLN A 56 -12.53 -5.82 18.15
N VAL A 57 -13.36 -5.98 17.12
CA VAL A 57 -13.27 -5.17 15.90
C VAL A 57 -13.54 -3.70 16.20
N ALA A 58 -14.55 -3.39 17.02
CA ALA A 58 -14.84 -2.02 17.43
C ALA A 58 -13.67 -1.40 18.22
N SER A 59 -13.05 -2.17 19.12
CA SER A 59 -11.86 -1.74 19.86
C SER A 59 -10.68 -1.42 18.94
N HIS A 60 -10.36 -2.33 18.01
CA HIS A 60 -9.27 -2.12 17.05
C HIS A 60 -9.51 -0.92 16.13
N ILE A 61 -10.75 -0.73 15.64
CA ILE A 61 -11.12 0.43 14.83
C ILE A 61 -10.91 1.73 15.61
N ASN A 62 -11.35 1.76 16.87
CA ASN A 62 -11.19 2.95 17.72
C ASN A 62 -9.70 3.25 18.00
N GLN A 63 -8.91 2.23 18.28
CA GLN A 63 -7.47 2.38 18.48
C GLN A 63 -6.78 2.91 17.21
N ALA A 64 -7.06 2.32 16.04
CA ALA A 64 -6.50 2.75 14.76
C ALA A 64 -6.90 4.19 14.41
N LYS A 65 -8.14 4.58 14.72
CA LYS A 65 -8.63 5.95 14.52
C LYS A 65 -7.87 6.95 15.40
N GLN A 66 -7.65 6.62 16.68
CA GLN A 66 -6.90 7.47 17.61
C GLN A 66 -5.43 7.62 17.19
N GLN A 67 -4.79 6.51 16.79
CA GLN A 67 -3.41 6.52 16.31
C GLN A 67 -3.26 7.37 15.04
N THR A 68 -4.15 7.19 14.06
CA THR A 68 -4.17 7.98 12.82
C THR A 68 -4.37 9.46 13.11
N ALA A 69 -5.32 9.81 13.99
CA ALA A 69 -5.56 11.20 14.38
C ALA A 69 -4.33 11.84 15.06
N HIS A 70 -3.62 11.08 15.90
CA HIS A 70 -2.39 11.55 16.52
C HIS A 70 -1.27 11.80 15.50
N GLN A 71 -1.04 10.84 14.59
CA GLN A 71 -0.03 11.01 13.54
C GLN A 71 -0.35 12.20 12.63
N MET A 72 -1.61 12.38 12.24
CA MET A 72 -2.01 13.50 11.39
C MET A 72 -1.78 14.85 12.07
N LYS A 73 -1.96 14.94 13.40
CA LYS A 73 -1.65 16.14 14.18
C LYS A 73 -0.14 16.44 14.22
N LEU A 74 0.71 15.42 14.31
CA LEU A 74 2.16 15.58 14.25
C LEU A 74 2.60 16.10 12.88
N ILE A 75 2.09 15.50 11.80
CA ILE A 75 2.37 15.91 10.42
C ILE A 75 1.93 17.36 10.20
N ASP A 76 0.75 17.75 10.66
CA ASP A 76 0.26 19.14 10.53
C ASP A 76 1.16 20.14 11.25
N THR A 77 1.70 19.75 12.41
CA THR A 77 2.65 20.57 13.18
C THR A 77 3.96 20.74 12.42
N GLU A 78 4.47 19.66 11.82
CA GLU A 78 5.72 19.67 11.07
C GLU A 78 5.61 20.47 9.77
N ILE A 79 4.50 20.33 9.04
CA ILE A 79 4.19 21.15 7.86
C ILE A 79 4.18 22.64 8.23
N LYS A 80 3.51 23.03 9.32
CA LYS A 80 3.50 24.41 9.80
C LYS A 80 4.90 24.91 10.12
N ASN A 81 5.73 24.07 10.74
CA ASN A 81 7.10 24.45 11.07
C ASN A 81 7.94 24.67 9.81
N ILE A 82 7.87 23.74 8.84
CA ILE A 82 8.57 23.86 7.55
C ILE A 82 8.11 25.11 6.79
N GLN A 83 6.81 25.39 6.75
CA GLN A 83 6.27 26.60 6.12
C GLN A 83 6.82 27.88 6.77
N LYS A 84 6.95 27.90 8.10
CA LYS A 84 7.53 29.02 8.85
C LYS A 84 9.00 29.20 8.51
N GLU A 85 9.80 28.13 8.52
CA GLU A 85 11.21 28.18 8.15
C GLU A 85 11.40 28.68 6.71
N PHE A 86 10.62 28.15 5.76
CA PHE A 86 10.65 28.60 4.37
C PHE A 86 10.32 30.09 4.24
N THR A 87 9.34 30.59 4.99
CA THR A 87 8.97 32.01 5.00
C THR A 87 10.10 32.87 5.54
N MET A 88 10.77 32.45 6.61
CA MET A 88 11.94 33.14 7.18
C MET A 88 13.11 33.15 6.20
N LEU A 89 13.44 32.02 5.56
CA LEU A 89 14.47 31.93 4.52
C LEU A 89 14.18 32.86 3.33
N LYS A 90 12.92 32.96 2.92
CA LYS A 90 12.50 33.87 1.85
C LYS A 90 12.66 35.32 2.27
N ALA A 91 12.31 35.68 3.51
CA ALA A 91 12.49 37.04 4.04
C ALA A 91 13.97 37.40 4.21
N ASP A 92 14.82 36.46 4.65
CA ASP A 92 16.26 36.68 4.83
C ASP A 92 16.98 36.90 3.47
N ARG A 93 16.51 36.23 2.40
CA ARG A 93 16.95 36.52 1.03
C ARG A 93 16.55 37.91 0.53
N ILE A 94 15.46 38.48 1.03
CA ILE A 94 14.98 39.82 0.63
C ILE A 94 15.69 40.91 1.47
N SER A 95 16.09 40.61 2.71
CA SER A 95 16.71 41.59 3.62
C SER A 95 18.24 41.69 3.51
N ARG A 96 18.93 40.69 2.95
CA ARG A 96 20.32 40.88 2.51
C ARG A 96 20.29 41.78 1.28
N SER A 97 20.86 42.98 1.42
CA SER A 97 21.05 44.03 0.40
C SER A 97 20.93 43.54 -1.04
N PRO A 98 20.23 44.26 -1.94
CA PRO A 98 20.25 43.96 -3.36
C PRO A 98 21.69 44.14 -3.83
N VAL A 99 22.47 43.06 -3.85
CA VAL A 99 23.55 42.94 -4.82
C VAL A 99 22.84 43.25 -6.13
N PRO A 100 23.22 44.31 -6.86
CA PRO A 100 22.55 44.65 -8.08
C PRO A 100 22.54 43.36 -8.91
N GLN A 101 21.34 42.82 -9.14
CA GLN A 101 21.13 41.92 -10.25
C GLN A 101 21.41 42.80 -11.47
N VAL A 102 22.69 42.92 -11.79
CA VAL A 102 23.13 43.16 -13.13
C VAL A 102 22.71 41.89 -13.86
N SER A 103 21.42 41.81 -14.16
CA SER A 103 20.86 41.04 -15.26
C SER A 103 21.34 41.68 -16.55
N THR A 104 22.65 41.94 -16.69
CA THR A 104 23.25 41.68 -17.98
C THR A 104 23.24 40.17 -18.04
N PRO A 105 22.47 39.53 -18.94
CA PRO A 105 22.82 38.17 -19.31
C PRO A 105 24.29 38.29 -19.71
N THR A 106 25.20 37.72 -18.92
CA THR A 106 26.59 37.59 -19.32
C THR A 106 26.49 36.72 -20.55
N LYS A 107 26.42 37.34 -21.72
CA LYS A 107 26.14 36.69 -22.99
C LYS A 107 27.39 35.88 -23.28
N VAL A 108 27.46 34.69 -22.69
CA VAL A 108 28.51 33.72 -22.96
C VAL A 108 28.39 33.48 -24.45
N ARG A 109 29.45 33.85 -25.18
CA ARG A 109 29.52 33.66 -26.61
C ARG A 109 29.24 32.18 -26.90
N ASN A 110 28.34 31.91 -27.85
CA ASN A 110 28.05 30.54 -28.25
C ASN A 110 29.37 29.82 -28.59
N PRO A 111 29.49 28.53 -28.23
CA PRO A 111 30.68 27.75 -28.53
C PRO A 111 31.01 27.83 -30.03
N VAL A 112 32.29 27.94 -30.36
CA VAL A 112 32.72 27.80 -31.75
C VAL A 112 32.44 26.36 -32.20
N THR A 113 31.91 26.20 -33.42
CA THR A 113 31.63 24.88 -33.98
C THR A 113 32.90 24.01 -33.96
N PHE A 114 32.81 22.84 -33.34
CA PHE A 114 33.92 21.91 -33.21
C PHE A 114 34.00 20.99 -34.43
N PHE A 115 35.11 21.08 -35.16
CA PHE A 115 35.35 20.30 -36.37
C PHE A 115 36.21 19.04 -36.16
N GLY A 116 36.41 18.59 -34.91
CA GLY A 116 37.10 17.33 -34.62
C GLY A 116 38.62 17.42 -34.53
N LYS A 117 39.19 18.64 -34.50
CA LYS A 117 40.63 18.83 -34.33
C LYS A 117 41.06 18.71 -32.87
N ARG A 118 42.11 17.93 -32.59
CA ARG A 118 42.56 17.62 -31.21
C ARG A 118 42.98 18.85 -30.41
N ASP A 119 43.59 19.84 -31.07
CA ASP A 119 44.03 21.13 -30.51
C ASP A 119 42.87 22.03 -30.05
N GLN A 120 41.65 21.80 -30.56
CA GLN A 120 40.47 22.61 -30.23
C GLN A 120 39.57 21.96 -29.17
N CYS A 121 39.88 20.73 -28.79
CA CYS A 121 39.06 19.88 -27.93
C CYS A 121 38.89 20.49 -26.52
N SER A 122 39.98 20.89 -25.87
CA SER A 122 39.95 21.49 -24.54
C SER A 122 39.21 22.83 -24.51
N ALA A 123 39.41 23.66 -25.53
CA ALA A 123 38.74 24.94 -25.68
C ALA A 123 37.23 24.77 -25.89
N PHE A 124 36.81 23.76 -26.67
CA PHE A 124 35.41 23.44 -26.91
C PHE A 124 34.70 22.98 -25.63
N PHE A 125 35.28 22.03 -24.88
CA PHE A 125 34.68 21.57 -23.62
C PHE A 125 34.62 22.68 -22.56
N THR A 126 35.63 23.55 -22.51
CA THR A 126 35.61 24.71 -21.59
C THR A 126 34.48 25.68 -21.94
N GLN A 127 34.23 25.93 -23.23
CA GLN A 127 33.12 26.77 -23.68
C GLN A 127 31.76 26.15 -23.34
N LEU A 128 31.57 24.84 -23.54
CA LEU A 128 30.35 24.15 -23.15
C LEU A 128 30.13 24.19 -21.63
N ALA A 129 31.17 23.95 -20.84
CA ALA A 129 31.10 23.99 -19.38
C ALA A 129 30.67 25.39 -18.88
N LEU A 130 31.19 26.46 -19.49
CA LEU A 130 30.80 27.82 -19.17
C LEU A 130 29.34 28.11 -19.54
N VAL A 131 28.89 27.67 -20.72
CA VAL A 131 27.50 27.86 -21.17
C VAL A 131 26.52 27.15 -20.25
N PHE A 132 26.82 25.91 -19.83
CA PHE A 132 25.97 25.14 -18.93
C PHE A 132 25.97 25.71 -17.50
N SER A 133 27.11 26.23 -17.04
CA SER A 133 27.23 26.82 -15.71
C SER A 133 26.48 28.15 -15.59
N VAL A 134 26.50 28.97 -16.65
CA VAL A 134 25.84 30.29 -16.65
C VAL A 134 24.34 30.19 -16.95
N ASN A 135 23.92 29.23 -17.79
CA ASN A 135 22.52 29.07 -18.20
C ASN A 135 21.91 27.76 -17.66
N ALA A 136 22.16 27.42 -16.40
CA ALA A 136 21.74 26.14 -15.81
C ALA A 136 20.22 25.87 -15.92
N THR A 137 19.40 26.92 -15.91
CA THR A 137 17.93 26.81 -16.04
C THR A 137 17.47 26.40 -17.44
N SER A 138 18.28 26.62 -18.47
CA SER A 138 17.99 26.22 -19.86
C SER A 138 18.40 24.77 -20.17
N PHE A 139 19.15 24.13 -19.25
CA PHE A 139 19.67 22.76 -19.39
C PHE A 139 19.31 21.91 -18.17
N PRO A 140 18.03 21.52 -18.00
CA PRO A 140 17.53 20.86 -16.79
C PRO A 140 18.06 19.43 -16.60
N ASP A 141 18.50 18.77 -17.68
CA ASP A 141 19.01 17.41 -17.67
C ASP A 141 20.24 17.24 -18.55
N ASP A 142 21.00 16.15 -18.37
CA ASP A 142 22.21 15.91 -19.16
C ASP A 142 21.91 15.63 -20.64
N LYS A 143 20.70 15.17 -20.96
CA LYS A 143 20.26 14.94 -22.34
C LYS A 143 20.22 16.27 -23.11
N SER A 144 19.69 17.33 -22.52
CA SER A 144 19.63 18.67 -23.11
C SER A 144 21.03 19.26 -23.33
N LYS A 145 21.98 19.00 -22.42
CA LYS A 145 23.39 19.39 -22.56
C LYS A 145 24.07 18.67 -23.71
N VAL A 146 23.84 17.36 -23.84
CA VAL A 146 24.40 16.52 -24.92
C VAL A 146 23.88 16.96 -26.28
N ILE A 147 22.56 17.17 -26.43
CA ILE A 147 21.97 17.64 -27.70
C ILE A 147 22.52 19.01 -28.11
N TYR A 148 22.70 19.91 -27.14
CA TYR A 148 23.31 21.21 -27.40
C TYR A 148 24.78 21.09 -27.81
N ALA A 149 25.56 20.22 -27.16
CA ALA A 149 26.94 19.96 -27.54
C ALA A 149 27.05 19.43 -28.99
N ILE A 150 26.19 18.48 -29.37
CA ILE A 150 26.14 17.91 -30.73
C ILE A 150 25.76 18.97 -31.77
N THR A 151 24.84 19.88 -31.44
CA THR A 151 24.44 20.99 -32.33
C THR A 151 25.61 21.94 -32.64
N ASN A 152 26.62 21.96 -31.78
CA ASN A 152 27.84 22.75 -31.97
C ASN A 152 29.01 21.91 -32.51
N MET A 153 28.78 20.69 -32.99
CA MET A 153 29.77 19.88 -33.70
C MET A 153 29.56 19.99 -35.22
N GLY A 154 30.62 19.75 -35.99
CA GLY A 154 30.65 19.89 -37.45
C GLY A 154 31.72 19.00 -38.09
N GLY A 155 31.59 18.71 -39.39
CA GLY A 155 32.63 17.98 -40.14
C GLY A 155 32.91 16.58 -39.58
N ILE A 156 34.18 16.25 -39.34
CA ILE A 156 34.61 14.91 -38.85
C ILE A 156 34.29 14.65 -37.37
N ALA A 157 33.70 15.61 -36.65
CA ALA A 157 33.25 15.44 -35.27
C ALA A 157 31.80 14.95 -35.14
N LEU A 158 31.07 14.87 -36.26
CA LEU A 158 29.69 14.39 -36.35
C LEU A 158 29.63 13.01 -37.01
#